data_AF-A0A947SDP3-F1
#
_entry.id   AF-A0A947SDP3-F1
#
_cell.length_a   1.000
_cell.length_b   1.000
_cell.length_c   1.000
_cell.angle_alpha   90.00
_cell.angle_beta   90.00
_cell.angle_gamma   90.00
#
_symmetry.space_group_name_H-M   'P 1'
#
loop_
_entity.id
_entity.type
_entity.pdbx_description
1 polymer ?
#
loop_
_entity_poly.entity_id
_entity_poly.type
_entity_poly.pdbx_seq_one_letter_code
_entity_poly.pdbx_strand_id
1 'polypeptide(L)'
;MIVPMKKVSIIVQIKDSFSVVKFLSKMGVLHVTHQNLPKGEEITELKIKISLANQVMGILGIFKTQRAKEEIVNWENLAKQVVDSKKKLEELEESDSTFLEKIREWEKWGDFNLDQIQDLAKKGIFIRLYQLPLKIVQRSKARGQRLQDLPEEVVLKVVHVSGGIAYCVAISKEKIKIPFKEIQLPEMSLGKMKARLKENLEMTEIVKKELMEYGGYKDSLFEIMESLEKQLEFFEAVKGMGEEGQFLYLVGYAPYYSVNKLTEASKKEGWGVVIDDPSKEDLVPTLIQNPRWISIINPVLRFIGAFPGYGELDISLCFLTFLSIFFGILIGDLGYGLIYFILTIFLQRKFDHQVADKSIFYLFYLLSSCAMIWGLLTATFFGTTKIISPLVPALTESKNVQLFCFYLGVVHLTIGHLWRATLKLPGLKALADIGWILILWSGLFLAKVLILGYSFPVFGEWFAIIGGLLIILFTNPEKNILKGISNGLGAFLLNVVNSFVDIVSYIRLFAVGLASVAVADSFNKMALDVGFSSLTAGLIASLLIFVGHGLNIVVGPIAVLVHGVRLNMLEFGNHADIKWGGFVYKPFKE
;
A
#
# COMPACT_ATOMS: atom_id res chain seq x y z
N MET A 1 -19.06 -19.29 1.06
CA MET A 1 -18.83 -20.48 0.23
C MET A 1 -18.58 -20.04 -1.21
N ILE A 2 -17.67 -20.73 -1.92
CA ILE A 2 -17.44 -20.51 -3.34
C ILE A 2 -18.65 -21.01 -4.13
N VAL A 3 -19.16 -20.16 -5.02
CA VAL A 3 -20.33 -20.46 -5.86
C VAL A 3 -19.88 -21.28 -7.07
N PRO A 4 -20.57 -22.38 -7.41
CA PRO A 4 -20.24 -23.14 -8.62
C PRO A 4 -20.47 -22.30 -9.88
N MET A 5 -19.48 -22.32 -10.78
CA MET A 5 -19.46 -21.62 -12.06
C MET A 5 -19.73 -22.59 -13.20
N LYS A 6 -20.34 -22.06 -14.27
CA LYS A 6 -20.47 -22.74 -15.57
C LYS A 6 -19.70 -21.97 -16.62
N LYS A 7 -19.05 -22.69 -17.53
CA LYS A 7 -18.43 -22.13 -18.73
C LYS A 7 -19.55 -21.91 -19.75
N VAL A 8 -19.68 -20.67 -20.22
CA VAL A 8 -20.72 -20.28 -21.16
C VAL A 8 -20.06 -19.77 -22.42
N SER A 9 -20.39 -20.39 -23.54
CA SER A 9 -19.97 -19.97 -24.87
C SER A 9 -21.18 -19.49 -25.64
N ILE A 10 -21.13 -18.22 -26.02
CA ILE A 10 -22.22 -17.52 -26.68
C ILE A 10 -21.84 -17.32 -28.14
N ILE A 11 -22.68 -17.78 -29.05
CA ILE A 11 -22.44 -17.77 -30.50
C ILE A 11 -23.43 -16.81 -31.16
N VAL A 12 -22.90 -15.86 -31.92
CA VAL A 12 -23.65 -14.80 -32.59
C VAL A 12 -23.19 -14.63 -34.03
N GLN A 13 -24.05 -14.08 -34.89
CA GLN A 13 -23.63 -13.63 -36.20
C GLN A 13 -22.83 -12.33 -36.08
N ILE A 14 -21.90 -12.09 -37.01
CA ILE A 14 -21.05 -10.89 -37.01
C ILE A 14 -21.88 -9.60 -36.91
N LYS A 15 -23.03 -9.53 -37.58
CA LYS A 15 -23.94 -8.37 -37.62
C LYS A 15 -24.56 -8.04 -36.27
N ASP A 16 -24.78 -9.04 -35.42
CA ASP A 16 -25.51 -8.90 -34.15
C ASP A 16 -24.59 -8.78 -32.93
N SER A 17 -23.28 -8.95 -33.13
CA SER A 17 -22.26 -8.96 -32.08
C SER A 17 -22.35 -7.76 -31.11
N PHE A 18 -22.47 -6.55 -31.65
CA PHE A 18 -22.54 -5.32 -30.85
C PHE A 18 -23.81 -5.26 -29.98
N SER A 19 -24.97 -5.58 -30.56
CA SER A 19 -26.26 -5.58 -29.88
C SER A 19 -26.30 -6.60 -28.75
N VAL A 20 -25.76 -7.78 -29.01
CA VAL A 20 -25.69 -8.88 -28.04
C VAL A 20 -24.76 -8.56 -26.88
N VAL A 21 -23.55 -8.06 -27.13
CA VAL A 21 -22.62 -7.67 -26.06
C VAL A 21 -23.22 -6.56 -25.21
N LYS A 22 -23.96 -5.62 -25.81
CA LYS A 22 -24.67 -4.58 -25.06
C LYS A 22 -25.75 -5.16 -24.16
N PHE A 23 -26.49 -6.16 -24.64
CA PHE A 23 -27.49 -6.87 -23.85
C PHE A 23 -26.86 -7.67 -22.69
N LEU A 24 -25.73 -8.34 -22.93
CA LEU A 24 -24.95 -9.02 -21.90
C LEU A 24 -24.45 -8.08 -20.81
N SER A 25 -23.93 -6.91 -21.22
CA SER A 25 -23.46 -5.86 -20.31
C SER A 25 -24.58 -5.39 -19.38
N LYS A 26 -25.78 -5.16 -19.91
CA LYS A 26 -26.96 -4.79 -19.10
C LYS A 26 -27.37 -5.87 -18.11
N MET A 27 -27.19 -7.14 -18.46
CA MET A 27 -27.49 -8.25 -17.56
C MET A 27 -26.47 -8.37 -16.42
N GLY A 28 -25.18 -8.11 -16.68
CA GLY A 28 -24.16 -8.16 -15.63
C GLY A 28 -23.92 -9.56 -15.06
N VAL A 29 -24.01 -10.61 -15.88
CA VAL A 29 -24.01 -12.02 -15.42
C VAL A 29 -22.86 -12.86 -15.97
N LEU A 30 -22.05 -12.34 -16.88
CA LEU A 30 -20.98 -13.09 -17.54
C LEU A 30 -19.64 -12.43 -17.23
N HIS A 31 -18.69 -13.19 -16.71
CA HIS A 31 -17.28 -12.79 -16.69
C HIS A 31 -16.65 -13.18 -18.03
N VAL A 32 -16.30 -12.20 -18.85
CA VAL A 32 -15.82 -12.42 -20.21
C VAL A 32 -14.36 -12.88 -20.23
N THR A 33 -14.04 -13.89 -21.04
CA THR A 33 -12.67 -14.29 -21.34
C THR A 33 -12.35 -14.02 -22.80
N HIS A 34 -11.39 -13.13 -23.05
CA HIS A 34 -10.94 -12.81 -24.40
C HIS A 34 -10.23 -14.02 -25.02
N GLN A 35 -10.70 -14.44 -26.20
CA GLN A 35 -10.10 -15.54 -26.97
C GLN A 35 -8.97 -15.01 -27.85
N ASN A 36 -9.19 -13.82 -28.41
CA ASN A 36 -8.20 -13.09 -29.19
C ASN A 36 -7.68 -11.89 -28.40
N LEU A 37 -6.43 -11.47 -28.66
CA LEU A 37 -5.89 -10.26 -28.05
C LEU A 37 -6.70 -9.06 -28.58
N PRO A 38 -7.41 -8.31 -27.72
CA PRO A 38 -8.27 -7.23 -28.18
C PRO A 38 -7.42 -6.10 -28.77
N LYS A 39 -7.54 -5.87 -30.08
CA LYS A 39 -6.84 -4.83 -30.82
C LYS A 39 -7.84 -4.02 -31.65
N GLY A 40 -7.63 -2.70 -31.71
CA GLY A 40 -8.46 -1.77 -32.46
C GLY A 40 -8.01 -0.33 -32.26
N GLU A 41 -8.35 0.54 -33.22
CA GLU A 41 -8.10 1.99 -33.10
C GLU A 41 -8.91 2.56 -31.93
N GLU A 42 -10.16 2.11 -31.76
CA GLU A 42 -11.06 2.58 -30.69
C GLU A 42 -10.55 2.21 -29.29
N ILE A 43 -10.01 0.99 -29.13
CA ILE A 43 -9.40 0.53 -27.87
C ILE A 43 -8.17 1.38 -27.54
N THR A 44 -7.36 1.70 -28.55
CA THR A 44 -6.15 2.51 -28.38
C THR A 44 -6.51 3.94 -28.01
N GLU A 45 -7.50 4.52 -28.67
CA GLU A 45 -8.02 5.86 -28.36
C GLU A 45 -8.59 5.93 -26.94
N LEU A 46 -9.40 4.94 -26.52
CA LEU A 46 -9.94 4.86 -25.16
C LEU A 46 -8.84 4.71 -24.11
N LYS A 47 -7.80 3.90 -24.36
CA LYS A 47 -6.64 3.78 -23.46
C LYS A 47 -5.90 5.11 -23.30
N ILE A 48 -5.74 5.87 -24.38
CA ILE A 48 -5.15 7.23 -24.32
C ILE A 48 -6.04 8.16 -23.48
N LYS A 49 -7.36 8.15 -23.71
CA LYS A 49 -8.32 8.97 -22.95
C LYS A 49 -8.33 8.63 -21.46
N ILE A 50 -8.31 7.35 -21.10
CA ILE A 50 -8.24 6.88 -19.71
C ILE A 50 -6.90 7.29 -19.07
N SER A 51 -5.79 7.19 -19.80
CA SER A 51 -4.49 7.65 -19.30
C SER A 51 -4.49 9.16 -19.02
N LEU A 52 -5.09 9.96 -19.91
CA LEU A 52 -5.23 11.40 -19.74
C LEU A 52 -6.11 11.74 -18.52
N ALA A 53 -7.25 11.06 -18.37
CA ALA A 53 -8.14 11.23 -17.23
C ALA A 53 -7.45 10.90 -15.90
N ASN A 54 -6.70 9.80 -15.84
CA ASN A 54 -5.92 9.41 -14.68
C ASN A 54 -4.83 10.43 -14.32
N GLN A 55 -4.13 10.97 -15.32
CA GLN A 55 -3.14 12.03 -15.11
C GLN A 55 -3.77 13.29 -14.50
N VAL A 56 -4.91 13.74 -15.05
CA VAL A 56 -5.65 14.91 -14.55
C VAL A 56 -6.14 14.67 -13.12
N MET A 57 -6.70 13.49 -12.83
CA MET A 57 -7.14 13.12 -11.49
C MET A 57 -5.98 13.11 -10.47
N GLY A 58 -4.80 12.64 -10.88
CA GLY A 58 -3.59 12.70 -10.08
C GLY A 58 -3.16 14.14 -9.76
N ILE A 59 -3.19 15.03 -10.76
CA ILE A 59 -2.87 16.46 -10.58
C ILE A 59 -3.87 17.13 -9.63
N LEU A 60 -5.17 16.94 -9.86
CA LEU A 60 -6.23 17.54 -9.05
C LEU A 60 -6.25 16.97 -7.62
N GLY A 61 -5.78 15.74 -7.40
CA GLY A 61 -5.66 15.13 -6.08
C GLY A 61 -4.71 15.86 -5.12
N ILE A 62 -3.77 16.65 -5.65
CA ILE A 62 -2.79 17.42 -4.86
C ILE A 62 -3.42 18.70 -4.28
N PHE A 63 -4.39 19.29 -4.98
CA PHE A 63 -4.98 20.57 -4.62
C PHE A 63 -6.27 20.39 -3.80
N LYS A 64 -6.43 21.16 -2.72
CA LYS A 64 -7.68 21.14 -1.93
C LYS A 64 -8.79 21.86 -2.71
N THR A 65 -9.83 21.12 -3.04
CA THR A 65 -11.04 21.65 -3.70
C THR A 65 -11.76 22.68 -2.84
N GLN A 66 -12.11 23.84 -3.41
CA GLN A 66 -12.88 24.89 -2.72
C GLN A 66 -14.41 24.75 -2.91
N ARG A 67 -14.89 24.17 -4.01
CA ARG A 67 -16.33 24.02 -4.30
C ARG A 67 -16.60 22.98 -5.38
N ALA A 68 -17.58 22.10 -5.18
CA ALA A 68 -18.02 21.14 -6.21
C ALA A 68 -18.77 21.86 -7.34
N LYS A 69 -18.50 21.49 -8.59
CA LYS A 69 -19.19 21.93 -9.80
C LYS A 69 -19.67 20.70 -10.57
N GLU A 70 -20.90 20.75 -11.07
CA GLU A 70 -21.64 19.53 -11.48
C GLU A 70 -21.47 19.13 -12.95
N GLU A 71 -21.19 20.06 -13.87
CA GLU A 71 -21.25 19.73 -15.31
C GLU A 71 -20.00 20.14 -16.11
N ILE A 72 -19.47 19.18 -16.87
CA ILE A 72 -18.38 19.37 -17.82
C ILE A 72 -18.92 19.10 -19.23
N VAL A 73 -19.00 20.14 -20.06
CA VAL A 73 -19.47 19.99 -21.45
C VAL A 73 -18.41 19.36 -22.35
N ASN A 74 -17.12 19.62 -22.10
CA ASN A 74 -16.02 19.02 -22.86
C ASN A 74 -14.82 18.73 -21.95
N TRP A 75 -14.72 17.48 -21.49
CA TRP A 75 -13.68 17.06 -20.55
C TRP A 75 -12.29 16.98 -21.19
N GLU A 76 -12.20 16.71 -22.49
CA GLU A 76 -10.90 16.63 -23.18
C GLU A 76 -10.22 18.01 -23.21
N ASN A 77 -11.01 19.08 -23.38
CA ASN A 77 -10.48 20.44 -23.35
C ASN A 77 -10.08 20.87 -21.93
N LEU A 78 -10.90 20.52 -20.93
CA LEU A 78 -10.57 20.73 -19.52
C LEU A 78 -9.28 19.97 -19.14
N ALA A 79 -9.14 18.72 -19.58
CA ALA A 79 -7.96 17.91 -19.32
C ALA A 79 -6.69 18.55 -19.89
N LYS A 80 -6.75 19.06 -21.13
CA LYS A 80 -5.65 19.81 -21.73
C LYS A 80 -5.31 21.07 -20.93
N GLN A 81 -6.32 21.85 -20.55
CA GLN A 81 -6.12 23.04 -19.71
C GLN A 81 -5.46 22.72 -18.36
N VAL A 82 -5.88 21.65 -17.69
CA VAL A 82 -5.28 21.24 -16.40
C VAL A 82 -3.82 20.83 -16.59
N VAL A 83 -3.51 20.05 -17.63
CA VAL A 83 -2.14 19.63 -17.94
C VAL A 83 -1.27 20.84 -18.29
N ASP A 84 -1.77 21.76 -19.10
CA ASP A 84 -1.07 22.99 -19.50
C ASP A 84 -0.84 23.92 -18.30
N SER A 85 -1.84 24.12 -17.44
CA SER A 85 -1.70 24.90 -16.20
C SER A 85 -0.68 24.27 -15.25
N LYS A 86 -0.65 22.93 -15.15
CA LYS A 86 0.35 22.23 -14.32
C LYS A 86 1.76 22.38 -14.88
N LYS A 87 1.93 22.27 -16.20
CA LYS A 87 3.22 22.51 -16.86
C LYS A 87 3.70 23.95 -16.66
N LYS A 88 2.80 24.92 -16.84
CA LYS A 88 3.10 26.34 -16.58
C LYS A 88 3.50 26.60 -15.14
N LEU A 89 2.87 25.91 -14.18
CA LEU A 89 3.24 26.00 -12.77
C LEU A 89 4.66 25.45 -12.53
N GLU A 90 5.03 24.33 -13.15
CA GLU A 90 6.37 23.75 -13.04
C GLU A 90 7.45 24.66 -13.65
N GLU A 91 7.18 25.24 -14.82
CA GLU A 91 8.07 26.22 -15.47
C GLU A 91 8.27 27.48 -14.59
N LEU A 92 7.21 27.95 -13.93
CA LEU A 92 7.29 29.08 -13.00
C LEU A 92 8.08 28.74 -11.74
N GLU A 93 7.84 27.57 -11.12
CA GLU A 93 8.56 27.12 -9.92
C GLU A 93 10.06 26.89 -10.19
N GLU A 94 10.41 26.35 -11.36
CA GLU A 94 11.80 26.23 -11.82
C GLU A 94 12.42 27.62 -12.01
N SER A 95 11.71 28.53 -12.68
CA SER A 95 12.16 29.91 -12.85
C SER A 95 12.35 30.62 -11.51
N ASP A 96 11.47 30.41 -10.54
CA ASP A 96 11.55 31.03 -9.22
C ASP A 96 12.76 30.52 -8.43
N SER A 97 13.04 29.22 -8.51
CA SER A 97 14.22 28.64 -7.87
C SER A 97 15.52 29.23 -8.43
N THR A 98 15.63 29.37 -9.76
CA THR A 98 16.81 29.96 -10.41
C THR A 98 16.96 31.44 -10.08
N PHE A 99 15.86 32.21 -10.00
CA PHE A 99 15.91 33.60 -9.58
C PHE A 99 16.28 33.75 -8.10
N LEU A 100 15.79 32.88 -7.22
CA LEU A 100 16.15 32.90 -5.78
C LEU A 100 17.64 32.63 -5.57
N GLU A 101 18.22 31.68 -6.29
CA GLU A 101 19.66 31.41 -6.26
C GLU A 101 20.47 32.62 -6.74
N LYS A 102 20.10 33.18 -7.90
CA LYS A 102 20.73 34.40 -8.44
C LYS A 102 20.60 35.57 -7.47
N ILE A 103 19.43 35.80 -6.87
CA ILE A 103 19.23 36.88 -5.91
C ILE A 103 20.12 36.69 -4.68
N ARG A 104 20.24 35.48 -4.12
CA ARG A 104 21.14 35.21 -2.97
C ARG A 104 22.62 35.42 -3.33
N GLU A 105 23.00 35.15 -4.57
CA GLU A 105 24.36 35.42 -5.05
C GLU A 105 24.62 36.94 -5.17
N TRP A 106 23.69 37.66 -5.79
CA TRP A 106 23.82 39.08 -6.09
C TRP A 106 23.52 40.02 -4.92
N GLU A 107 22.78 39.57 -3.90
CA GLU A 107 22.51 40.35 -2.68
C GLU A 107 23.79 40.69 -1.91
N LYS A 108 24.84 39.88 -2.09
CA LYS A 108 26.19 40.14 -1.55
C LYS A 108 26.88 41.34 -2.22
N TRP A 109 26.45 41.72 -3.42
CA TRP A 109 27.02 42.84 -4.18
C TRP A 109 26.20 44.14 -4.05
N GLY A 110 24.95 44.05 -3.60
CA GLY A 110 24.00 45.15 -3.57
C GLY A 110 23.32 45.40 -4.92
N ASP A 111 22.36 46.33 -4.96
CA ASP A 111 21.66 46.69 -6.19
C ASP A 111 22.43 47.78 -6.94
N PHE A 112 22.69 47.56 -8.22
CA PHE A 112 23.40 48.51 -9.08
C PHE A 112 22.76 48.55 -10.47
N ASN A 113 22.74 49.74 -11.08
CA ASN A 113 22.14 49.93 -12.38
C ASN A 113 23.16 49.64 -13.50
N LEU A 114 22.86 48.65 -14.33
CA LEU A 114 23.72 48.23 -15.44
C LEU A 114 23.87 49.32 -16.51
N ASP A 115 22.85 50.16 -16.72
CA ASP A 115 22.89 51.24 -17.72
C ASP A 115 23.94 52.30 -17.34
N GLN A 116 24.07 52.59 -16.05
CA GLN A 116 25.09 53.49 -15.53
C GLN A 116 26.50 52.90 -15.67
N ILE A 117 26.66 51.58 -15.49
CA ILE A 117 27.95 50.90 -15.68
C ILE A 117 28.36 50.93 -17.17
N GLN A 118 27.40 50.74 -18.08
CA GLN A 118 27.66 50.84 -19.52
C GLN A 118 27.98 52.28 -19.96
N ASP A 119 27.29 53.28 -19.41
CA ASP A 119 27.59 54.68 -19.72
C ASP A 119 28.93 55.15 -19.14
N LEU A 120 29.34 54.61 -17.99
CA LEU A 120 30.68 54.80 -17.46
C LEU A 120 31.74 54.14 -18.37
N ALA A 121 31.45 52.95 -18.90
CA ALA A 121 32.34 52.29 -19.87
C ALA A 121 32.49 53.13 -21.16
N LYS A 122 31.41 53.76 -21.65
CA LYS A 122 31.46 54.69 -22.80
C LYS A 122 32.28 55.95 -22.50
N LYS A 123 32.33 56.39 -21.25
CA LYS A 123 33.15 57.53 -20.77
C LYS A 123 34.58 57.14 -20.39
N GLY A 124 35.01 55.90 -20.69
CA GLY A 124 36.37 55.43 -20.45
C GLY A 124 36.64 54.97 -19.01
N ILE A 125 35.61 54.62 -18.24
CA ILE A 125 35.73 54.06 -16.89
C ILE A 125 35.18 52.62 -16.89
N PHE A 126 36.06 51.63 -16.74
CA PHE A 126 35.69 50.22 -16.70
C PHE A 126 35.54 49.73 -15.25
N ILE A 127 34.41 49.10 -14.96
CA ILE A 127 34.10 48.49 -13.66
C ILE A 127 34.10 46.97 -13.83
N ARG A 128 34.89 46.27 -13.00
CA ARG A 128 34.96 44.80 -12.98
C ARG A 128 34.83 44.26 -11.56
N LEU A 129 34.18 43.09 -11.42
CA LEU A 129 33.90 42.45 -10.13
C LEU A 129 34.86 41.28 -9.90
N TYR A 130 35.46 41.20 -8.72
CA TYR A 130 36.43 40.17 -8.36
C TYR A 130 36.18 39.58 -6.96
N GLN A 131 36.43 38.28 -6.80
CA GLN A 131 36.50 37.61 -5.49
C GLN A 131 37.95 37.41 -5.07
N LEU A 132 38.32 37.88 -3.87
CA LEU A 132 39.67 37.74 -3.31
C LEU A 132 39.64 37.11 -1.92
N PRO A 133 40.59 36.22 -1.57
CA PRO A 133 40.77 35.76 -0.20
C PRO A 133 41.02 36.93 0.78
N LEU A 134 40.33 36.95 1.92
CA LEU A 134 40.39 38.04 2.91
C LEU A 134 41.81 38.32 3.41
N LYS A 135 42.64 37.28 3.53
CA LYS A 135 44.05 37.37 3.96
C LYS A 135 44.87 38.30 3.05
N ILE A 136 44.57 38.32 1.75
CA ILE A 136 45.28 39.13 0.76
C ILE A 136 44.87 40.61 0.87
N VAL A 137 43.58 40.87 1.08
CA VAL A 137 43.02 42.22 1.26
C VAL A 137 43.44 42.85 2.59
N GLN A 138 43.56 42.07 3.66
CA GLN A 138 44.04 42.55 4.96
C GLN A 138 45.54 42.86 4.94
N ARG A 139 46.34 42.05 4.23
CA ARG A 139 47.79 42.25 4.09
C ARG A 139 48.13 43.53 3.32
N SER A 140 47.31 43.95 2.37
CA SER A 140 47.49 45.21 1.65
C SER A 140 47.10 46.44 2.48
N LYS A 141 46.02 46.37 3.27
CA LYS A 141 45.60 47.47 4.15
C LYS A 141 46.55 47.70 5.34
N ALA A 142 47.03 46.63 5.98
CA ALA A 142 47.87 46.74 7.19
C ALA A 142 49.29 47.28 6.93
N ARG A 143 49.80 47.18 5.70
CA ARG A 143 51.18 47.57 5.36
C ARG A 143 51.30 48.95 4.69
N GLY A 144 50.18 49.65 4.48
CA GLY A 144 50.16 50.89 3.69
C GLY A 144 50.66 50.75 2.24
N GLN A 145 50.84 49.50 1.78
CA GLN A 145 51.50 49.16 0.53
C GLN A 145 50.46 48.57 -0.42
N ARG A 146 50.31 49.19 -1.60
CA ARG A 146 49.44 48.69 -2.69
C ARG A 146 49.82 47.25 -3.00
N LEU A 147 48.83 46.40 -3.30
CA LEU A 147 49.08 45.03 -3.75
C LEU A 147 50.09 45.06 -4.91
N GLN A 148 51.18 44.29 -4.79
CA GLN A 148 52.30 44.29 -5.76
C GLN A 148 51.89 43.91 -7.19
N ASP A 149 50.68 43.37 -7.40
CA ASP A 149 50.16 42.90 -8.68
C ASP A 149 49.01 43.77 -9.25
N LEU A 150 48.78 44.97 -8.71
CA LEU A 150 47.72 45.88 -9.18
C LEU A 150 48.34 47.14 -9.82
N PRO A 151 48.04 47.42 -11.12
CA PRO A 151 48.53 48.62 -11.81
C PRO A 151 48.11 49.91 -11.08
N GLU A 152 48.94 50.96 -11.17
CA GLU A 152 48.81 52.21 -10.39
C GLU A 152 47.47 52.95 -10.57
N GLU A 153 46.72 52.61 -11.61
CA GLU A 153 45.49 53.27 -12.05
C GLU A 153 44.19 52.53 -11.65
N VAL A 154 44.29 51.46 -10.85
CA VAL A 154 43.12 50.65 -10.42
C VAL A 154 42.73 50.95 -8.98
N VAL A 155 41.49 51.43 -8.78
CA VAL A 155 40.90 51.62 -7.44
C VAL A 155 40.07 50.38 -7.08
N LEU A 156 40.41 49.73 -5.98
CA LEU A 156 39.77 48.49 -5.53
C LEU A 156 38.97 48.72 -4.25
N LYS A 157 37.64 48.60 -4.32
CA LYS A 157 36.72 48.83 -3.20
C LYS A 157 36.06 47.53 -2.76
N VAL A 158 36.15 47.22 -1.47
CA VAL A 158 35.49 46.04 -0.88
C VAL A 158 34.01 46.38 -0.66
N VAL A 159 33.12 45.55 -1.19
CA VAL A 159 31.66 45.69 -1.07
C VAL A 159 31.12 44.83 0.05
N HIS A 160 31.58 43.57 0.15
CA HIS A 160 31.09 42.63 1.15
C HIS A 160 32.16 41.59 1.51
N VAL A 161 32.09 41.04 2.73
CA VAL A 161 33.00 39.98 3.21
C VAL A 161 32.15 38.84 3.76
N SER A 162 32.35 37.64 3.22
CA SER A 162 31.63 36.44 3.65
C SER A 162 32.53 35.21 3.57
N GLY A 163 32.57 34.40 4.63
CA GLY A 163 33.28 33.11 4.65
C GLY A 163 34.79 33.17 4.36
N GLY A 164 35.47 34.27 4.69
CA GLY A 164 36.90 34.45 4.40
C GLY A 164 37.22 34.89 2.96
N ILE A 165 36.20 35.25 2.17
CA ILE A 165 36.32 35.84 0.82
C ILE A 165 35.79 37.28 0.86
N ALA A 166 36.55 38.21 0.30
CA ALA A 166 36.18 39.60 0.06
C ALA A 166 35.70 39.80 -1.38
N TYR A 167 34.52 40.38 -1.53
CA TYR A 167 33.89 40.74 -2.80
C TYR A 167 34.27 42.19 -3.12
N CYS A 168 35.00 42.38 -4.22
CA CYS A 168 35.66 43.63 -4.53
C CYS A 168 35.29 44.15 -5.92
N VAL A 169 35.13 45.46 -6.03
CA VAL A 169 34.93 46.19 -7.28
C VAL A 169 36.24 46.87 -7.66
N ALA A 170 36.76 46.56 -8.84
CA ALA A 170 37.91 47.23 -9.43
C ALA A 170 37.44 48.25 -10.47
N ILE A 171 37.87 49.51 -10.31
CA ILE A 171 37.59 50.62 -11.20
C ILE A 171 38.90 51.01 -11.89
N SER A 172 38.92 51.02 -13.22
CA SER A 172 40.11 51.39 -14.01
C SER A 172 39.73 52.24 -15.22
N LYS A 173 40.67 53.08 -15.69
CA LYS A 173 40.53 53.84 -16.95
C LYS A 173 40.90 53.03 -18.19
N GLU A 174 41.53 51.86 -18.01
CA GLU A 174 41.93 50.96 -19.09
C GLU A 174 41.38 49.54 -18.86
N LYS A 175 41.32 48.72 -19.91
CA LYS A 175 40.88 47.32 -19.81
C LYS A 175 41.98 46.46 -19.20
N ILE A 176 42.05 46.46 -17.87
CA ILE A 176 43.05 45.69 -17.12
C ILE A 176 42.43 44.39 -16.61
N LYS A 177 43.10 43.26 -16.87
CA LYS A 177 42.73 41.94 -16.36
C LYS A 177 43.61 41.61 -15.16
N ILE A 178 42.99 41.48 -13.99
CA ILE A 178 43.69 41.19 -12.73
C ILE A 178 43.75 39.65 -12.59
N PRO A 179 44.83 39.05 -12.04
CA PRO A 179 44.98 37.59 -11.87
C PRO A 179 44.11 37.00 -10.75
N PHE A 180 42.83 37.39 -10.67
CA PHE A 180 41.84 36.83 -9.74
C PHE A 180 40.55 36.46 -10.48
N LYS A 181 39.69 35.66 -9.83
CA LYS A 181 38.42 35.19 -10.43
C LYS A 181 37.51 36.39 -10.70
N GLU A 182 37.39 36.75 -11.97
CA GLU A 182 36.47 37.79 -12.47
C GLU A 182 35.04 37.22 -12.48
N ILE A 183 34.09 37.98 -11.94
CA ILE A 183 32.67 37.67 -12.00
C ILE A 183 32.05 38.52 -13.09
N GLN A 184 31.38 37.86 -14.02
CA GLN A 184 30.65 38.55 -15.07
C GLN A 184 29.44 39.27 -14.48
N LEU A 185 29.15 40.44 -15.03
CA LEU A 185 27.98 41.20 -14.65
C LEU A 185 26.71 40.39 -14.96
N PRO A 186 25.67 40.49 -14.12
CA PRO A 186 24.42 39.82 -14.40
C PRO A 186 23.74 40.47 -15.61
N GLU A 187 22.92 39.71 -16.33
CA GLU A 187 22.14 40.22 -17.47
C GLU A 187 21.08 41.25 -17.03
N MET A 188 20.69 41.24 -15.75
CA MET A 188 19.67 42.14 -15.19
C MET A 188 20.08 42.60 -13.79
N SER A 189 19.61 43.78 -13.36
CA SER A 189 19.89 44.29 -12.01
C SER A 189 19.14 43.51 -10.94
N LEU A 190 19.63 43.57 -9.70
CA LEU A 190 19.00 42.89 -8.56
C LEU A 190 17.57 43.40 -8.31
N GLY A 191 17.32 44.70 -8.49
CA GLY A 191 15.96 45.25 -8.45
C GLY A 191 15.03 44.66 -9.52
N LYS A 192 15.52 44.47 -10.76
CA LYS A 192 14.75 43.82 -11.84
C LYS A 192 14.53 42.32 -11.57
N MET A 193 15.53 41.61 -11.02
CA MET A 193 15.36 40.21 -10.59
C MET A 193 14.30 40.06 -9.51
N LYS A 194 14.32 40.91 -8.48
CA LYS A 194 13.33 40.90 -7.40
C LYS A 194 11.93 41.26 -7.91
N ALA A 195 11.82 42.22 -8.84
CA ALA A 195 10.54 42.54 -9.50
C ALA A 195 10.00 41.36 -10.31
N ARG A 196 10.85 40.70 -11.11
CA ARG A 196 10.46 39.53 -11.91
C ARG A 196 10.05 38.33 -11.06
N LEU A 197 10.77 38.08 -9.97
CA LEU A 197 10.39 37.06 -9.00
C LEU A 197 9.02 37.37 -8.37
N LYS A 198 8.75 38.64 -8.05
CA LYS A 198 7.44 39.06 -7.53
C LYS A 198 6.32 38.81 -8.55
N GLU A 199 6.53 39.17 -9.82
CA GLU A 199 5.58 38.88 -10.91
C GLU A 199 5.34 37.38 -11.06
N ASN A 200 6.40 36.57 -11.06
CA ASN A 200 6.27 35.12 -11.15
C ASN A 200 5.49 34.53 -9.97
N LEU A 201 5.78 34.97 -8.74
CA LEU A 201 5.05 34.51 -7.54
C LEU A 201 3.56 34.87 -7.62
N GLU A 202 3.23 36.06 -8.11
CA GLU A 202 1.83 36.47 -8.36
C GLU A 202 1.17 35.57 -9.42
N MET A 203 1.87 35.26 -10.51
CA MET A 203 1.39 34.32 -11.54
C MET A 203 1.23 32.89 -11.02
N THR A 204 2.15 32.43 -10.18
CA THR A 204 2.10 31.12 -9.51
C THR A 204 0.85 31.01 -8.65
N GLU A 205 0.50 32.05 -7.90
CA GLU A 205 -0.73 32.09 -7.10
C GLU A 205 -1.99 32.10 -7.96
N ILE A 206 -1.98 32.80 -9.11
CA ILE A 206 -3.10 32.78 -10.07
C ILE A 206 -3.31 31.38 -10.63
N VAL A 207 -2.25 30.73 -11.13
CA VAL A 207 -2.32 29.38 -11.70
C VAL A 207 -2.73 28.35 -10.64
N LYS A 208 -2.25 28.48 -9.39
CA LYS A 208 -2.70 27.63 -8.27
C LYS A 208 -4.20 27.80 -8.00
N LYS A 209 -4.73 29.02 -8.07
CA LYS A 209 -6.17 29.27 -7.93
C LYS A 209 -6.96 28.64 -9.08
N GLU A 210 -6.51 28.76 -10.32
CA GLU A 210 -7.12 28.10 -11.48
C GLU A 210 -7.17 26.57 -11.28
N LEU A 211 -6.08 25.95 -10.82
CA LEU A 211 -6.04 24.51 -10.52
C LEU A 211 -6.97 24.11 -9.36
N MET A 212 -7.12 24.96 -8.34
CA MET A 212 -8.10 24.73 -7.26
C MET A 212 -9.55 24.84 -7.76
N GLU A 213 -9.83 25.73 -8.70
CA GLU A 213 -11.14 25.83 -9.35
C GLU A 213 -11.44 24.58 -10.19
N TYR A 214 -10.45 24.06 -10.92
CA TYR A 214 -10.59 22.81 -11.66
C TYR A 214 -10.80 21.60 -10.74
N GLY A 215 -10.27 21.64 -9.52
CA GLY A 215 -10.52 20.64 -8.49
C GLY A 215 -12.00 20.47 -8.12
N GLY A 216 -12.85 21.45 -8.48
CA GLY A 216 -14.30 21.37 -8.32
C GLY A 216 -15.00 20.39 -9.26
N TYR A 217 -14.38 20.02 -10.38
CA TYR A 217 -14.91 19.08 -11.38
C TYR A 217 -14.50 17.62 -11.14
N LYS A 218 -13.91 17.33 -9.98
CA LYS A 218 -13.33 16.02 -9.67
C LYS A 218 -14.36 14.88 -9.73
N ASP A 219 -15.57 15.13 -9.21
CA ASP A 219 -16.62 14.10 -9.17
C ASP A 219 -17.13 13.80 -10.59
N SER A 220 -17.40 14.83 -11.41
CA SER A 220 -17.78 14.66 -12.81
C SER A 220 -16.67 14.00 -13.65
N LEU A 221 -15.39 14.31 -13.40
CA LEU A 221 -14.27 13.63 -14.06
C LEU A 221 -14.18 12.15 -13.67
N PHE A 222 -14.49 11.82 -12.41
CA PHE A 222 -14.55 10.45 -11.95
C PHE A 222 -15.66 9.66 -12.65
N GLU A 223 -16.84 10.25 -12.80
CA GLU A 223 -17.95 9.64 -13.57
C GLU A 223 -17.58 9.43 -15.04
N ILE A 224 -16.93 10.40 -15.67
CA ILE A 224 -16.45 10.28 -17.06
C ILE A 224 -15.41 9.17 -17.18
N MET A 225 -14.46 9.10 -16.24
CA MET A 225 -13.45 8.03 -16.20
C MET A 225 -14.10 6.66 -16.07
N GLU A 226 -15.07 6.50 -15.16
CA GLU A 226 -15.84 5.26 -15.02
C GLU A 226 -16.57 4.90 -16.33
N SER A 227 -17.15 5.89 -17.02
CA SER A 227 -17.81 5.69 -18.31
C SER A 227 -16.83 5.25 -19.41
N LEU A 228 -15.62 5.81 -19.45
CA LEU A 228 -14.58 5.45 -20.43
C LEU A 228 -14.05 4.04 -20.18
N GLU A 229 -13.85 3.66 -18.91
CA GLU A 229 -13.44 2.31 -18.53
C GLU A 229 -14.49 1.27 -18.94
N LYS A 230 -15.78 1.56 -18.72
CA LYS A 230 -16.89 0.71 -19.18
C LYS A 230 -16.94 0.57 -20.69
N GLN A 231 -16.73 1.67 -21.42
CA GLN A 231 -16.64 1.63 -22.89
C GLN A 231 -15.44 0.78 -23.34
N LEU A 232 -14.29 0.91 -22.67
CA LEU A 232 -13.12 0.09 -22.96
C LEU A 232 -13.41 -1.39 -22.75
N GLU A 233 -13.98 -1.78 -21.61
CA GLU A 233 -14.34 -3.17 -21.31
C GLU A 233 -15.32 -3.72 -22.35
N PHE A 234 -16.28 -2.89 -22.81
CA PHE A 234 -17.20 -3.25 -23.88
C PHE A 234 -16.48 -3.52 -25.21
N PHE A 235 -15.61 -2.62 -25.66
CA PHE A 235 -14.87 -2.79 -26.92
C PHE A 235 -13.88 -3.96 -26.84
N GLU A 236 -13.22 -4.16 -25.69
CA GLU A 236 -12.35 -5.31 -25.45
C GLU A 236 -13.15 -6.63 -25.49
N ALA A 237 -14.38 -6.66 -24.95
CA ALA A 237 -15.26 -7.82 -25.03
C ALA A 237 -15.67 -8.13 -26.49
N VAL A 238 -16.05 -7.12 -27.28
CA VAL A 238 -16.42 -7.30 -28.71
C VAL A 238 -15.22 -7.73 -29.56
N LYS A 239 -14.09 -7.02 -29.45
CA LYS A 239 -12.89 -7.29 -30.28
C LYS A 239 -12.08 -8.48 -29.78
N GLY A 240 -12.31 -8.93 -28.55
CA GLY A 240 -11.71 -10.13 -27.98
C GLY A 240 -12.49 -11.42 -28.26
N MET A 241 -13.61 -11.36 -28.99
CA MET A 241 -14.38 -12.53 -29.43
C MET A 241 -13.54 -13.43 -30.34
N GLY A 242 -13.79 -14.74 -30.26
CA GLY A 242 -13.29 -15.69 -31.25
C GLY A 242 -14.10 -15.62 -32.54
N GLU A 243 -13.47 -15.93 -33.67
CA GLU A 243 -14.10 -15.89 -34.99
C GLU A 243 -14.02 -17.27 -35.64
N GLU A 244 -15.17 -17.77 -36.11
CA GLU A 244 -15.27 -19.02 -36.83
C GLU A 244 -16.25 -18.87 -38.01
N GLY A 245 -15.70 -18.63 -39.19
CA GLY A 245 -16.48 -18.41 -40.41
C GLY A 245 -17.33 -17.13 -40.35
N GLN A 246 -18.66 -17.27 -40.38
CA GLN A 246 -19.60 -16.13 -40.27
C GLN A 246 -20.09 -15.88 -38.84
N PHE A 247 -19.57 -16.65 -37.88
CA PHE A 247 -19.97 -16.57 -36.48
C PHE A 247 -18.85 -16.01 -35.62
N LEU A 248 -19.24 -15.20 -34.64
CA LEU A 248 -18.37 -14.78 -33.54
C LEU A 248 -18.83 -15.50 -32.29
N TYR A 249 -17.89 -15.88 -31.42
CA TYR A 249 -18.20 -16.48 -30.15
C TYR A 249 -17.52 -15.77 -28.98
N LEU A 250 -18.29 -15.56 -27.92
CA LEU A 250 -17.84 -14.98 -26.67
C LEU A 250 -17.82 -16.08 -25.62
N VAL A 251 -16.66 -16.33 -25.01
CA VAL A 251 -16.53 -17.29 -23.91
C VAL A 251 -16.49 -16.51 -22.60
N GLY A 252 -17.09 -17.08 -21.57
CA GLY A 252 -17.00 -16.55 -20.24
C GLY A 252 -17.48 -17.53 -19.18
N TYR A 253 -17.53 -17.06 -17.95
CA TYR A 253 -18.03 -17.83 -16.81
C TYR A 253 -19.23 -17.12 -16.20
N ALA A 254 -20.24 -17.90 -15.81
CA ALA A 254 -21.42 -17.40 -15.11
C ALA A 254 -21.73 -18.28 -13.89
N PRO A 255 -22.24 -17.69 -12.79
CA PRO A 255 -22.72 -18.46 -11.64
C PRO A 255 -23.84 -19.43 -12.06
N TYR A 256 -23.84 -20.64 -11.50
CA TYR A 256 -24.82 -21.69 -11.81
C TYR A 256 -26.28 -21.20 -11.79
N TYR A 257 -26.66 -20.37 -10.81
CA TYR A 257 -28.02 -19.83 -10.70
C TYR A 257 -28.38 -18.77 -11.76
N SER A 258 -27.38 -18.14 -12.40
CA SER A 258 -27.59 -17.11 -13.43
C SER A 258 -27.70 -17.70 -14.85
N VAL A 259 -27.34 -18.98 -15.02
CA VAL A 259 -27.35 -19.65 -16.33
C VAL A 259 -28.75 -19.75 -16.93
N ASN A 260 -29.78 -19.97 -16.09
CA ASN A 260 -31.16 -20.03 -16.56
C ASN A 260 -31.60 -18.68 -17.17
N LYS A 261 -31.19 -17.57 -16.58
CA LYS A 261 -31.47 -16.22 -17.12
C LYS A 261 -30.81 -16.01 -18.48
N LEU A 262 -29.57 -16.46 -18.64
CA LEU A 262 -28.86 -16.43 -19.92
C LEU A 262 -29.56 -17.28 -20.99
N THR A 263 -30.06 -18.46 -20.60
CA THR A 263 -30.77 -19.37 -21.51
C THR A 263 -32.12 -18.81 -21.94
N GLU A 264 -32.85 -18.14 -21.05
CA GLU A 264 -34.10 -17.45 -21.39
C GLU A 264 -33.85 -16.23 -22.29
N ALA A 265 -32.80 -15.46 -22.03
CA ALA A 265 -32.38 -14.37 -22.88
C ALA A 265 -31.94 -14.84 -24.28
N SER A 266 -31.20 -15.96 -24.34
CA SER A 266 -30.82 -16.68 -25.57
C SER A 266 -32.01 -16.89 -26.50
N LYS A 267 -33.10 -17.45 -25.95
CA LYS A 267 -34.30 -17.76 -26.72
C LYS A 267 -35.06 -16.54 -27.21
N LYS A 268 -35.02 -15.42 -26.47
CA LYS A 268 -35.72 -14.18 -26.82
C LYS A 268 -35.03 -13.42 -27.94
N GLU A 269 -33.71 -13.28 -27.87
CA GLU A 269 -32.94 -12.49 -28.84
C GLU A 269 -32.39 -13.34 -30.02
N GLY A 270 -32.52 -14.66 -29.99
CA GLY A 270 -32.19 -15.54 -31.12
C GLY A 270 -30.71 -15.90 -31.30
N TRP A 271 -29.97 -16.01 -30.20
CA TRP A 271 -28.52 -16.26 -30.14
C TRP A 271 -28.21 -17.63 -29.53
N GLY A 272 -27.14 -18.26 -30.02
CA GLY A 272 -26.73 -19.59 -29.59
C GLY A 272 -25.99 -19.55 -28.24
N VAL A 273 -26.31 -20.47 -27.34
CA VAL A 273 -25.63 -20.59 -26.04
C VAL A 273 -25.28 -22.05 -25.79
N VAL A 274 -24.00 -22.31 -25.53
CA VAL A 274 -23.46 -23.59 -25.09
C VAL A 274 -23.02 -23.43 -23.64
N ILE A 275 -23.43 -24.36 -22.78
CA ILE A 275 -23.15 -24.34 -21.35
C ILE A 275 -22.45 -25.63 -21.00
N ASP A 276 -21.22 -25.51 -20.53
CA ASP A 276 -20.38 -26.64 -20.13
C ASP A 276 -19.91 -26.48 -18.68
N ASP A 277 -19.51 -27.61 -18.09
CA ASP A 277 -18.77 -27.62 -16.83
C ASP A 277 -17.31 -27.21 -17.08
N PRO A 278 -16.75 -26.28 -16.29
CA PRO A 278 -15.33 -25.94 -16.40
C PRO A 278 -14.44 -27.18 -16.20
N SER A 279 -13.42 -27.32 -17.05
CA SER A 279 -12.42 -28.36 -16.90
C SER A 279 -11.47 -28.06 -15.74
N LYS A 280 -10.67 -29.05 -15.31
CA LYS A 280 -9.68 -28.86 -14.22
C LYS A 280 -8.52 -27.93 -14.61
N GLU A 281 -8.30 -27.73 -15.90
CA GLU A 281 -7.23 -26.89 -16.46
C GLU A 281 -7.72 -25.47 -16.76
N ASP A 282 -9.05 -25.26 -16.79
CA ASP A 282 -9.64 -23.95 -16.99
C ASP A 282 -9.34 -23.02 -15.81
N LEU A 283 -8.91 -21.80 -16.13
CA LEU A 283 -8.80 -20.71 -15.17
C LEU A 283 -10.21 -20.15 -14.91
N VAL A 284 -10.84 -20.59 -13.82
CA VAL A 284 -12.21 -20.22 -13.44
C VAL A 284 -12.19 -19.07 -12.41
N PRO A 285 -13.00 -18.01 -12.59
CA PRO A 285 -13.11 -16.95 -11.61
C PRO A 285 -13.79 -17.43 -10.32
N THR A 286 -13.30 -16.96 -9.18
CA THR A 286 -13.86 -17.27 -7.86
C THR A 286 -14.90 -16.21 -7.47
N LEU A 287 -16.13 -16.66 -7.20
CA LEU A 287 -17.15 -15.87 -6.52
C LEU A 287 -17.40 -16.44 -5.14
N ILE A 288 -17.05 -15.69 -4.11
CA ILE A 288 -17.28 -16.07 -2.72
C ILE A 288 -18.58 -15.41 -2.24
N GLN A 289 -19.60 -16.22 -1.98
CA GLN A 289 -20.82 -15.76 -1.32
C GLN A 289 -20.76 -16.15 0.15
N ASN A 290 -20.47 -15.16 0.99
CA ASN A 290 -20.40 -15.31 2.43
C ASN A 290 -21.64 -14.70 3.08
N PRO A 291 -22.21 -15.34 4.12
CA PRO A 291 -23.23 -14.69 4.93
C PRO A 291 -22.66 -13.42 5.58
N ARG A 292 -23.54 -12.48 5.96
CA ARG A 292 -23.14 -11.13 6.43
C ARG A 292 -22.09 -11.13 7.56
N TRP A 293 -22.11 -12.15 8.42
CA TRP A 293 -21.18 -12.30 9.53
C TRP A 293 -19.79 -12.84 9.13
N ILE A 294 -19.68 -13.54 8.00
CA ILE A 294 -18.39 -14.00 7.45
C ILE A 294 -17.84 -12.96 6.45
N SER A 295 -18.70 -12.26 5.71
CA SER A 295 -18.28 -11.23 4.75
C SER A 295 -17.53 -10.05 5.36
N ILE A 296 -17.48 -9.97 6.69
CA ILE A 296 -16.69 -9.01 7.46
C ILE A 296 -15.20 -9.08 7.09
N ILE A 297 -14.70 -10.25 6.65
CA ILE A 297 -13.28 -10.40 6.27
C ILE A 297 -12.93 -9.90 4.87
N ASN A 298 -13.94 -9.64 4.02
CA ASN A 298 -13.74 -9.29 2.62
C ASN A 298 -12.78 -8.09 2.40
N PRO A 299 -12.82 -7.00 3.21
CA PRO A 299 -11.88 -5.89 3.05
C PRO A 299 -10.42 -6.32 3.16
N VAL A 300 -10.10 -7.25 4.08
CA VAL A 300 -8.73 -7.74 4.28
C VAL A 300 -8.31 -8.60 3.08
N LEU A 301 -9.16 -9.50 2.62
CA LEU A 301 -8.87 -10.34 1.44
C LEU A 301 -8.66 -9.47 0.18
N ARG A 302 -9.49 -8.44 0.00
CA ARG A 302 -9.34 -7.46 -1.09
C ARG A 302 -8.06 -6.65 -0.99
N PHE A 303 -7.69 -6.21 0.22
CA PHE A 303 -6.48 -5.44 0.48
C PHE A 303 -5.21 -6.25 0.17
N ILE A 304 -5.20 -7.52 0.54
CA ILE A 304 -4.08 -8.43 0.29
C ILE A 304 -4.00 -8.81 -1.20
N GLY A 305 -5.14 -8.83 -1.90
CA GLY A 305 -5.21 -9.24 -3.30
C GLY A 305 -5.06 -10.75 -3.52
N ALA A 306 -5.17 -11.54 -2.46
CA ALA A 306 -5.06 -13.00 -2.52
C ALA A 306 -6.43 -13.64 -2.31
N PHE A 307 -6.94 -14.30 -3.34
CA PHE A 307 -8.20 -15.03 -3.30
C PHE A 307 -7.94 -16.53 -3.48
N PRO A 308 -8.69 -17.39 -2.78
CA PRO A 308 -8.63 -18.82 -3.02
C PRO A 308 -9.03 -19.11 -4.48
N GLY A 309 -8.35 -20.07 -5.09
CA GLY A 309 -8.71 -20.61 -6.40
C GLY A 309 -10.12 -21.21 -6.38
N TYR A 310 -10.76 -21.30 -7.54
CA TYR A 310 -12.14 -21.82 -7.64
C TYR A 310 -12.29 -23.25 -7.10
N GLY A 311 -11.30 -24.11 -7.33
CA GLY A 311 -11.26 -25.46 -6.78
C GLY A 311 -10.69 -25.57 -5.37
N GLU A 312 -10.29 -24.45 -4.78
CA GLU A 312 -9.76 -24.40 -3.42
C GLU A 312 -10.89 -24.18 -2.42
N LEU A 313 -10.55 -24.28 -1.13
CA LEU A 313 -11.52 -24.16 -0.06
C LEU A 313 -11.75 -22.71 0.33
N ASP A 314 -12.98 -22.44 0.77
CA ASP A 314 -13.33 -21.16 1.36
C ASP A 314 -12.81 -21.07 2.80
N ILE A 315 -11.69 -20.36 2.95
CA ILE A 315 -11.05 -20.10 4.25
C ILE A 315 -11.57 -18.88 4.99
N SER A 316 -12.55 -18.16 4.44
CA SER A 316 -13.01 -16.88 4.98
C SER A 316 -13.36 -16.96 6.46
N LEU A 317 -14.01 -18.06 6.89
CA LEU A 317 -14.41 -18.25 8.29
C LEU A 317 -13.21 -18.47 9.22
N CYS A 318 -12.33 -19.43 8.89
CA CYS A 318 -11.12 -19.67 9.69
C CYS A 318 -10.25 -18.41 9.74
N PHE A 319 -10.05 -17.77 8.59
CA PHE A 319 -9.27 -16.55 8.49
C PHE A 319 -9.84 -15.45 9.41
N LEU A 320 -11.16 -15.22 9.38
CA LEU A 320 -11.81 -14.23 10.24
C LEU A 320 -11.60 -14.56 11.72
N THR A 321 -11.92 -15.80 12.14
CA THR A 321 -11.83 -16.22 13.55
C THR A 321 -10.41 -16.09 14.10
N PHE A 322 -9.41 -16.64 13.39
CA PHE A 322 -8.04 -16.61 13.85
C PHE A 322 -7.42 -15.21 13.73
N LEU A 323 -7.73 -14.43 12.68
CA LEU A 323 -7.29 -13.03 12.60
C LEU A 323 -7.81 -12.21 13.79
N SER A 324 -9.06 -12.41 14.19
CA SER A 324 -9.63 -11.71 15.35
C SER A 324 -8.92 -12.06 16.65
N ILE A 325 -8.58 -13.33 16.86
CA ILE A 325 -7.82 -13.77 18.03
C ILE A 325 -6.39 -13.20 17.97
N PHE A 326 -5.72 -13.28 16.83
CA PHE A 326 -4.36 -12.76 16.65
C PHE A 326 -4.30 -11.26 16.88
N PHE A 327 -5.28 -10.50 16.37
CA PHE A 327 -5.39 -9.06 16.63
C PHE A 327 -5.48 -8.78 18.13
N GLY A 328 -6.28 -9.56 18.86
CA GLY A 328 -6.40 -9.41 20.31
C GLY A 328 -5.06 -9.59 21.03
N ILE A 329 -4.32 -10.65 20.69
CA ILE A 329 -3.02 -10.96 21.30
C ILE A 329 -1.94 -9.93 20.92
N LEU A 330 -1.91 -9.50 19.65
CA LEU A 330 -0.90 -8.58 19.13
C LEU A 330 -1.06 -7.16 19.69
N ILE A 331 -2.30 -6.68 19.84
CA ILE A 331 -2.55 -5.38 20.48
C ILE A 331 -2.34 -5.48 21.99
N GLY A 332 -2.85 -6.54 22.62
CA GLY A 332 -2.48 -6.91 23.98
C GLY A 332 -2.93 -5.95 25.09
N ASP A 333 -3.77 -4.96 24.79
CA ASP A 333 -4.08 -3.83 25.68
C ASP A 333 -5.55 -3.37 25.56
N LEU A 334 -6.23 -3.24 26.70
CA LEU A 334 -7.62 -2.82 26.79
C LEU A 334 -7.81 -1.35 26.37
N GLY A 335 -6.87 -0.48 26.73
CA GLY A 335 -6.91 0.96 26.41
C GLY A 335 -6.79 1.20 24.91
N TYR A 336 -5.85 0.53 24.24
CA TYR A 336 -5.73 0.62 22.79
C TYR A 336 -6.94 0.01 22.07
N GLY A 337 -7.45 -1.13 22.55
CA GLY A 337 -8.71 -1.71 22.04
C GLY A 337 -9.88 -0.72 22.09
N LEU A 338 -10.04 -0.03 23.22
CA LEU A 338 -11.08 0.99 23.40
C LEU A 338 -10.88 2.19 22.46
N ILE A 339 -9.64 2.65 22.27
CA ILE A 339 -9.33 3.73 21.33
C ILE A 339 -9.73 3.32 19.91
N TYR A 340 -9.38 2.11 19.46
CA TYR A 340 -9.81 1.63 18.13
C TYR A 340 -11.33 1.56 18.03
N PHE A 341 -12.01 1.09 19.08
CA PHE A 341 -13.47 1.00 19.10
C PHE A 341 -14.12 2.39 18.95
N ILE A 342 -13.69 3.37 19.75
CA ILE A 342 -14.21 4.75 19.70
C ILE A 342 -13.87 5.42 18.36
N LEU A 343 -12.65 5.24 17.87
CA LEU A 343 -12.23 5.76 16.57
C LEU A 343 -13.09 5.18 15.44
N THR A 344 -13.44 3.90 15.53
CA THR A 344 -14.32 3.24 14.55
C THR A 344 -15.73 3.84 14.57
N ILE A 345 -16.30 4.12 15.75
CA ILE A 345 -17.60 4.83 15.88
C ILE A 345 -17.52 6.21 15.24
N PHE A 346 -16.47 6.96 15.54
CA PHE A 346 -16.29 8.31 15.00
C PHE A 346 -16.15 8.30 13.48
N LEU A 347 -15.33 7.40 12.93
CA LEU A 347 -15.15 7.24 11.49
C LEU A 347 -16.43 6.78 10.80
N GLN A 348 -17.16 5.83 11.39
CA GLN A 348 -18.44 5.40 10.85
C GLN A 348 -19.41 6.58 10.76
N ARG A 349 -19.60 7.35 11.85
CA ARG A 349 -20.53 8.50 11.83
C ARG A 349 -20.14 9.58 10.82
N LYS A 350 -18.84 9.80 10.59
CA LYS A 350 -18.35 10.83 9.68
C LYS A 350 -18.36 10.40 8.21
N PHE A 351 -18.08 9.13 7.93
CA PHE A 351 -17.85 8.61 6.57
C PHE A 351 -18.88 7.57 6.10
N ASP A 352 -19.98 7.35 6.84
CA ASP A 352 -21.01 6.35 6.48
C ASP A 352 -21.57 6.53 5.05
N HIS A 353 -21.62 7.78 4.56
CA HIS A 353 -22.12 8.11 3.22
C HIS A 353 -21.06 7.94 2.11
N GLN A 354 -19.77 7.93 2.45
CA GLN A 354 -18.67 7.89 1.47
C GLN A 354 -18.11 6.48 1.28
N VAL A 355 -18.26 5.60 2.27
CA VAL A 355 -17.73 4.24 2.22
C VAL A 355 -18.75 3.29 1.62
N ALA A 356 -18.48 2.82 0.39
CA ALA A 356 -19.35 1.88 -0.32
C ALA A 356 -19.48 0.52 0.39
N ASP A 357 -18.43 0.04 1.07
CA ASP A 357 -18.42 -1.23 1.78
C ASP A 357 -18.41 -1.05 3.31
N LYS A 358 -19.59 -1.17 3.93
CA LYS A 358 -19.75 -1.05 5.38
C LYS A 358 -19.10 -2.19 6.17
N SER A 359 -18.67 -3.28 5.52
CA SER A 359 -18.02 -4.43 6.19
C SER A 359 -16.73 -4.05 6.91
N ILE A 360 -16.04 -3.00 6.45
CA ILE A 360 -14.81 -2.50 7.08
C ILE A 360 -15.04 -2.04 8.52
N PHE A 361 -16.16 -1.35 8.80
CA PHE A 361 -16.48 -0.89 10.15
C PHE A 361 -16.80 -2.08 11.07
N TYR A 362 -17.59 -3.03 10.59
CA TYR A 362 -17.90 -4.26 11.33
C TYR A 362 -16.64 -5.07 11.65
N LEU A 363 -15.66 -5.09 10.74
CA LEU A 363 -14.38 -5.73 10.98
C LEU A 363 -13.64 -5.03 12.12
N PHE A 364 -13.48 -3.72 12.06
CA PHE A 364 -12.81 -2.98 13.12
C PHE A 364 -13.53 -3.10 14.47
N TYR A 365 -14.87 -3.16 14.51
CA TYR A 365 -15.61 -3.45 15.73
C TYR A 365 -15.30 -4.82 16.29
N LEU A 366 -15.27 -5.86 15.46
CA LEU A 366 -14.92 -7.21 15.88
C LEU A 366 -13.48 -7.26 16.41
N LEU A 367 -12.52 -6.72 15.66
CA LEU A 367 -11.10 -6.72 16.02
C LEU A 367 -10.85 -5.94 17.32
N SER A 368 -11.38 -4.72 17.44
CA SER A 368 -11.25 -3.90 18.65
C SER A 368 -11.91 -4.56 19.86
N SER A 369 -13.07 -5.20 19.69
CA SER A 369 -13.72 -5.98 20.76
C SER A 369 -12.84 -7.15 21.22
N CYS A 370 -12.22 -7.88 20.30
CA CYS A 370 -11.28 -8.95 20.65
C CYS A 370 -10.03 -8.43 21.38
N ALA A 371 -9.49 -7.27 21.00
CA ALA A 371 -8.40 -6.61 21.73
C ALA A 371 -8.81 -6.17 23.13
N MET A 372 -10.02 -5.64 23.30
CA MET A 372 -10.56 -5.30 24.62
C MET A 372 -10.72 -6.55 25.49
N ILE A 373 -11.28 -7.64 24.94
CA ILE A 373 -11.43 -8.91 25.67
C ILE A 373 -10.05 -9.44 26.07
N TRP A 374 -9.09 -9.47 25.16
CA TRP A 374 -7.73 -9.94 25.48
C TRP A 374 -7.04 -9.06 26.53
N GLY A 375 -7.10 -7.74 26.38
CA GLY A 375 -6.55 -6.80 27.36
C GLY A 375 -7.19 -6.92 28.75
N LEU A 376 -8.49 -7.25 28.82
CA LEU A 376 -9.17 -7.55 30.08
C LEU A 376 -8.70 -8.88 30.69
N LEU A 377 -8.49 -9.91 29.86
CA LEU A 377 -7.97 -11.21 30.29
C LEU A 377 -6.54 -11.09 30.87
N THR A 378 -5.70 -10.26 30.27
CA THR A 378 -4.32 -9.99 30.75
C THR A 378 -4.24 -8.87 31.79
N ALA A 379 -5.34 -8.15 32.05
CA ALA A 379 -5.42 -6.92 32.84
C ALA A 379 -4.38 -5.85 32.47
N THR A 380 -4.12 -5.69 31.17
CA THR A 380 -3.22 -4.66 30.64
C THR A 380 -4.03 -3.43 30.21
N PHE A 381 -3.70 -2.27 30.79
CA PHE A 381 -4.31 -0.99 30.41
C PHE A 381 -3.24 0.09 30.20
N PHE A 382 -3.10 0.58 28.96
CA PHE A 382 -2.05 1.53 28.54
C PHE A 382 -0.64 1.11 29.00
N GLY A 383 -0.30 -0.18 28.84
CA GLY A 383 0.98 -0.76 29.25
C GLY A 383 1.13 -1.01 30.76
N THR A 384 0.13 -0.67 31.57
CA THR A 384 0.18 -0.86 33.02
C THR A 384 -0.70 -2.03 33.45
N THR A 385 -0.14 -2.94 34.27
CA THR A 385 -0.84 -4.13 34.78
C THR A 385 -1.39 -3.96 36.20
N LYS A 386 -1.20 -2.79 36.82
CA LYS A 386 -1.53 -2.53 38.24
C LYS A 386 -2.91 -1.93 38.48
N ILE A 387 -3.62 -1.54 37.42
CA ILE A 387 -4.88 -0.77 37.53
C ILE A 387 -6.09 -1.70 37.66
N ILE A 388 -6.03 -2.88 37.04
CA ILE A 388 -7.15 -3.83 36.93
C ILE A 388 -6.68 -5.18 37.49
N SER A 389 -7.53 -5.88 38.25
CA SER A 389 -7.23 -7.25 38.67
C SER A 389 -7.36 -8.21 37.46
N PRO A 390 -6.39 -9.11 37.22
CA PRO A 390 -6.45 -10.04 36.10
C PRO A 390 -7.62 -11.01 36.24
N LEU A 391 -8.47 -11.06 35.20
CA LEU A 391 -9.59 -12.00 35.14
C LEU A 391 -9.08 -13.45 35.02
N VAL A 392 -7.96 -13.64 34.31
CA VAL A 392 -7.26 -14.93 34.21
C VAL A 392 -5.79 -14.72 34.58
N PRO A 393 -5.42 -14.92 35.87
CA PRO A 393 -4.05 -14.71 36.35
C PRO A 393 -3.01 -15.49 35.57
N ALA A 394 -3.36 -16.67 35.05
CA ALA A 394 -2.46 -17.48 34.23
C ALA A 394 -1.95 -16.75 32.97
N LEU A 395 -2.73 -15.84 32.37
CA LEU A 395 -2.36 -15.10 31.16
C LEU A 395 -1.46 -13.88 31.44
N THR A 396 -1.14 -13.60 32.71
CA THR A 396 -0.14 -12.59 33.08
C THR A 396 1.29 -13.12 33.01
N GLU A 397 1.46 -14.44 33.07
CA GLU A 397 2.77 -15.07 33.00
C GLU A 397 3.21 -15.26 31.54
N SER A 398 4.39 -14.74 31.20
CA SER A 398 4.96 -14.86 29.86
C SER A 398 5.00 -16.30 29.34
N LYS A 399 5.36 -17.27 30.20
CA LYS A 399 5.43 -18.69 29.80
C LYS A 399 4.06 -19.25 29.38
N ASN A 400 2.99 -18.86 30.07
CA ASN A 400 1.64 -19.33 29.78
C ASN A 400 1.08 -18.69 28.51
N VAL A 401 1.41 -17.43 28.24
CA VAL A 401 1.03 -16.76 26.97
C VAL A 401 1.78 -17.37 25.79
N GLN A 402 3.08 -17.66 25.93
CA GLN A 402 3.85 -18.40 24.92
C GLN A 402 3.24 -19.78 24.65
N LEU A 403 2.92 -20.51 25.72
CA LEU A 403 2.25 -21.81 25.63
C LEU A 403 0.91 -21.70 24.89
N PHE A 404 0.10 -20.70 25.23
CA PHE A 404 -1.17 -20.42 24.56
C PHE A 404 -0.97 -20.16 23.06
N CYS A 405 0.04 -19.38 22.68
CA CYS A 405 0.35 -19.11 21.27
C CYS A 405 0.73 -20.39 20.51
N PHE A 406 1.52 -21.29 21.11
CA PHE A 406 1.84 -22.57 20.47
C PHE A 406 0.62 -23.48 20.32
N TYR A 407 -0.23 -23.58 21.35
CA TYR A 407 -1.47 -24.33 21.26
C TYR A 407 -2.41 -23.77 20.20
N LEU A 408 -2.56 -22.44 20.17
CA LEU A 408 -3.38 -21.74 19.18
C LEU A 408 -2.87 -22.05 17.76
N GLY A 409 -1.56 -22.01 17.54
CA GLY A 409 -0.96 -22.34 16.25
C GLY A 409 -1.19 -23.78 15.84
N VAL A 410 -0.95 -24.74 16.73
CA VAL A 410 -1.16 -26.17 16.43
C VAL A 410 -2.63 -26.49 16.17
N VAL A 411 -3.55 -25.89 16.91
CA VAL A 411 -5.00 -26.00 16.65
C VAL A 411 -5.35 -25.40 15.29
N HIS A 412 -4.83 -24.22 14.98
CA HIS A 412 -5.05 -23.56 13.69
C HIS A 412 -4.57 -24.42 12.52
N LEU A 413 -3.33 -24.93 12.57
CA LEU A 413 -2.77 -25.82 11.54
C LEU A 413 -3.50 -27.18 11.47
N THR A 414 -3.94 -27.71 12.62
CA THR A 414 -4.71 -28.96 12.69
C THR A 414 -6.03 -28.82 11.94
N ILE A 415 -6.72 -27.68 12.03
CA ILE A 415 -7.97 -27.44 11.29
C ILE A 415 -7.72 -27.53 9.78
N GLY A 416 -6.59 -27.02 9.29
CA GLY A 416 -6.22 -27.13 7.86
C GLY A 416 -6.09 -28.58 7.40
N HIS A 417 -5.33 -29.41 8.13
CA HIS A 417 -5.18 -30.83 7.81
C HIS A 417 -6.46 -31.63 8.01
N LEU A 418 -7.23 -31.37 9.06
CA LEU A 418 -8.51 -32.03 9.30
C LEU A 418 -9.45 -31.77 8.13
N TRP A 419 -9.50 -30.52 7.65
CA TRP A 419 -10.32 -30.17 6.50
C TRP A 419 -9.86 -30.90 5.23
N ARG A 420 -8.55 -30.94 4.94
CA ARG A 420 -8.01 -31.71 3.80
C ARG A 420 -8.31 -33.19 3.91
N ALA A 421 -8.20 -33.77 5.11
CA ALA A 421 -8.53 -35.16 5.35
C ALA A 421 -10.00 -35.42 4.99
N THR A 422 -10.94 -34.56 5.43
CA THR A 422 -12.37 -34.72 5.10
C THR A 422 -12.66 -34.70 3.60
N LEU A 423 -11.96 -33.85 2.83
CA LEU A 423 -12.10 -33.83 1.37
C LEU A 423 -11.55 -35.07 0.67
N LYS A 424 -10.49 -35.67 1.23
CA LYS A 424 -9.80 -36.83 0.63
C LYS A 424 -10.44 -38.16 1.04
N LEU A 425 -11.35 -38.18 2.01
CA LEU A 425 -12.05 -39.40 2.42
C LEU A 425 -12.97 -39.93 1.30
N PRO A 426 -13.06 -41.26 1.10
CA PRO A 426 -12.41 -42.35 1.84
C PRO A 426 -11.02 -42.76 1.31
N GLY A 427 -10.35 -41.93 0.51
CA GLY A 427 -9.05 -42.25 -0.09
C GLY A 427 -7.91 -42.39 0.93
N LEU A 428 -6.95 -43.28 0.63
CA LEU A 428 -5.80 -43.57 1.50
C LEU A 428 -4.94 -42.33 1.81
N LYS A 429 -4.93 -41.32 0.93
CA LYS A 429 -4.21 -40.05 1.14
C LYS A 429 -4.73 -39.27 2.36
N ALA A 430 -5.96 -39.50 2.81
CA ALA A 430 -6.49 -38.87 4.03
C ALA A 430 -5.72 -39.32 5.29
N LEU A 431 -5.16 -40.55 5.30
CA LEU A 431 -4.34 -41.02 6.43
C LEU A 431 -3.03 -40.24 6.56
N ALA A 432 -2.49 -39.72 5.45
CA ALA A 432 -1.29 -38.87 5.51
C ALA A 432 -1.60 -37.54 6.22
N ASP A 433 -2.77 -36.95 6.00
CA ASP A 433 -3.19 -35.73 6.72
C ASP A 433 -3.42 -35.99 8.22
N ILE A 434 -3.94 -37.17 8.59
CA ILE A 434 -4.01 -37.59 10.00
C ILE A 434 -2.60 -37.74 10.58
N GLY A 435 -1.66 -38.29 9.81
CA GLY A 435 -0.26 -38.36 10.20
C GLY A 435 0.36 -36.98 10.45
N TRP A 436 0.05 -35.99 9.61
CA TRP A 436 0.49 -34.61 9.80
C TRP A 436 -0.09 -33.98 11.06
N ILE A 437 -1.34 -34.28 11.43
CA ILE A 437 -1.91 -33.83 12.71
C ILE A 437 -1.06 -34.38 13.87
N LEU A 438 -0.74 -35.68 13.88
CA LEU A 438 0.11 -36.26 14.93
C LEU A 438 1.51 -35.61 14.98
N ILE A 439 2.11 -35.33 13.83
CA ILE A 439 3.40 -34.60 13.75
C ILE A 439 3.27 -33.19 14.33
N LEU A 440 2.19 -32.45 14.06
CA LEU A 440 1.97 -31.11 14.61
C LEU A 440 1.89 -31.14 16.14
N TRP A 441 1.17 -32.10 16.71
CA TRP A 441 1.07 -32.27 18.16
C TRP A 441 2.40 -32.75 18.78
N SER A 442 3.18 -33.58 18.10
CA SER A 442 4.54 -33.89 18.53
C SER A 442 5.46 -32.67 18.47
N GLY A 443 5.35 -31.86 17.42
CA GLY A 443 6.08 -30.61 17.24
C GLY A 443 5.77 -29.59 18.34
N LEU A 444 4.52 -29.54 18.82
CA LEU A 444 4.14 -28.76 20.01
C LEU A 444 4.95 -29.17 21.23
N PHE A 445 5.05 -30.46 21.51
CA PHE A 445 5.82 -30.95 22.67
C PHE A 445 7.30 -30.63 22.51
N LEU A 446 7.84 -30.76 21.30
CA LEU A 446 9.22 -30.38 21.02
C LEU A 446 9.46 -28.89 21.28
N ALA A 447 8.53 -28.02 20.84
CA ALA A 447 8.61 -26.58 21.10
C ALA A 447 8.56 -26.27 22.61
N LYS A 448 7.73 -26.98 23.39
CA LYS A 448 7.69 -26.85 24.86
C LYS A 448 9.01 -27.22 25.53
N VAL A 449 9.70 -28.24 25.03
CA VAL A 449 11.02 -28.63 25.55
C VAL A 449 12.05 -27.56 25.23
N LEU A 450 12.17 -27.20 23.95
CA LEU A 450 13.24 -26.32 23.47
C LEU A 450 13.11 -24.87 23.95
N ILE A 451 11.88 -24.36 24.09
CA ILE A 451 11.63 -22.93 24.34
C ILE A 451 11.26 -22.68 25.81
N LEU A 452 10.46 -23.58 26.41
CA LEU A 452 9.92 -23.39 27.75
C LEU A 452 10.63 -24.23 28.82
N GLY A 453 11.50 -25.18 28.42
CA GLY A 453 12.28 -26.03 29.32
C GLY A 453 11.46 -27.13 30.00
N TYR A 454 10.33 -27.54 29.42
CA TYR A 454 9.58 -28.70 29.92
C TYR A 454 10.25 -30.02 29.52
N SER A 455 9.84 -31.14 30.14
CA SER A 455 10.24 -32.48 29.72
C SER A 455 9.40 -32.98 28.54
N PHE A 456 10.01 -33.76 27.65
CA PHE A 456 9.28 -34.38 26.54
C PHE A 456 8.37 -35.51 27.06
N PRO A 457 7.06 -35.51 26.74
CA PRO A 457 6.17 -36.58 27.17
C PRO A 457 6.37 -37.85 26.34
N VAL A 458 6.33 -39.02 26.98
CA VAL A 458 6.50 -40.34 26.34
C VAL A 458 5.50 -40.58 25.21
N PHE A 459 4.26 -40.12 25.35
CA PHE A 459 3.24 -40.26 24.31
C PHE A 459 3.51 -39.37 23.08
N GLY A 460 4.32 -38.31 23.22
CA GLY A 460 4.75 -37.46 22.11
C GLY A 460 5.63 -38.22 21.11
N GLU A 461 6.44 -39.17 21.60
CA GLU A 461 7.33 -39.99 20.76
C GLU A 461 6.50 -40.91 19.87
N TRP A 462 5.44 -41.49 20.42
CA TRP A 462 4.49 -42.30 19.67
C TRP A 462 3.77 -41.50 18.58
N PHE A 463 3.41 -40.24 18.83
CA PHE A 463 2.83 -39.38 17.80
C PHE A 463 3.81 -39.10 16.66
N ALA A 464 5.10 -38.88 16.96
CA ALA A 464 6.12 -38.72 15.93
C ALA A 464 6.30 -39.99 15.08
N ILE A 465 6.39 -41.15 15.73
CA ILE A 465 6.62 -42.43 15.05
C ILE A 465 5.41 -42.81 14.19
N ILE A 466 4.22 -42.81 14.77
CA ILE A 466 2.98 -43.18 14.06
C ILE A 466 2.67 -42.15 12.96
N GLY A 467 2.80 -40.86 13.26
CA GLY A 467 2.59 -39.78 12.29
C GLY A 467 3.54 -39.89 11.10
N GLY A 468 4.84 -40.09 11.36
CA GLY A 468 5.85 -40.27 10.32
C GLY A 468 5.58 -41.51 9.46
N LEU A 469 5.23 -42.63 10.07
CA LEU A 469 4.87 -43.85 9.34
C LEU A 469 3.68 -43.63 8.40
N LEU A 470 2.62 -42.99 8.89
CA LEU A 470 1.44 -42.68 8.08
C LEU A 470 1.76 -41.76 6.90
N ILE A 471 2.60 -40.74 7.11
CA ILE A 471 2.99 -39.82 6.03
C ILE A 471 3.83 -40.54 4.99
N ILE A 472 4.86 -41.29 5.40
CA ILE A 472 5.78 -41.97 4.48
C ILE A 472 5.01 -43.00 3.61
N LEU A 473 4.06 -43.71 4.19
CA LEU A 473 3.29 -44.74 3.48
C LEU A 473 2.18 -44.16 2.59
N PHE A 474 1.49 -43.10 3.02
CA PHE A 474 0.25 -42.66 2.38
C PHE A 474 0.32 -41.32 1.63
N THR A 475 1.45 -40.63 1.63
CA THR A 475 1.61 -39.36 0.87
C THR A 475 1.48 -39.61 -0.64
N ASN A 476 2.18 -40.60 -1.18
CA ASN A 476 2.13 -41.00 -2.58
C ASN A 476 2.00 -42.52 -2.69
N PRO A 477 0.78 -43.07 -2.59
CA PRO A 477 0.56 -44.50 -2.75
C PRO A 477 0.82 -44.90 -4.21
N GLU A 478 2.06 -45.31 -4.51
CA GLU A 478 2.46 -45.89 -5.80
C GLU A 478 2.33 -47.42 -5.78
N LYS A 479 2.16 -48.05 -6.96
CA LYS A 479 2.15 -49.53 -7.09
C LYS A 479 3.46 -50.17 -6.61
N ASN A 480 4.58 -49.46 -6.71
CA ASN A 480 5.87 -49.88 -6.16
C ASN A 480 6.07 -49.27 -4.77
N ILE A 481 5.82 -50.08 -3.73
CA ILE A 481 5.89 -49.67 -2.33
C ILE A 481 7.26 -49.06 -1.97
N LEU A 482 8.36 -49.62 -2.46
CA LEU A 482 9.72 -49.14 -2.18
C LEU A 482 9.97 -47.72 -2.74
N LYS A 483 9.47 -47.44 -3.95
CA LYS A 483 9.59 -46.12 -4.60
C LYS A 483 8.65 -45.09 -3.96
N GLY A 484 7.45 -45.53 -3.55
CA GLY A 484 6.54 -44.72 -2.74
C GLY A 484 7.16 -44.30 -1.40
N ILE A 485 7.81 -45.23 -0.70
CA ILE A 485 8.51 -44.98 0.58
C ILE A 485 9.68 -44.02 0.39
N SER A 486 10.52 -44.18 -0.65
CA SER A 486 11.66 -43.28 -0.87
C SER A 486 11.21 -41.84 -1.17
N ASN A 487 10.20 -41.68 -2.02
CA ASN A 487 9.61 -40.38 -2.34
C ASN A 487 8.92 -39.77 -1.11
N GLY A 488 8.20 -40.59 -0.34
CA GLY A 488 7.54 -40.20 0.90
C GLY A 488 8.53 -39.75 1.98
N LEU A 489 9.67 -40.44 2.13
CA LEU A 489 10.71 -40.09 3.10
C LEU A 489 11.37 -38.75 2.78
N GLY A 490 11.74 -38.50 1.52
CA GLY A 490 12.32 -37.23 1.11
C GLY A 490 11.38 -36.04 1.34
N ALA A 491 10.11 -36.19 0.96
CA ALA A 491 9.08 -35.18 1.21
C ALA A 491 8.81 -34.97 2.71
N PHE A 492 8.76 -36.06 3.49
CA PHE A 492 8.56 -36.02 4.94
C PHE A 492 9.67 -35.22 5.65
N LEU A 493 10.94 -35.51 5.37
CA LEU A 493 12.05 -34.84 6.06
C LEU A 493 12.06 -33.32 5.84
N LEU A 494 11.83 -32.86 4.61
CA LEU A 494 11.75 -31.42 4.31
C LEU A 494 10.53 -30.78 4.97
N ASN A 495 9.36 -31.42 4.85
CA ASN A 495 8.11 -30.84 5.31
C ASN A 495 7.96 -30.86 6.85
N VAL A 496 8.57 -31.81 7.56
CA VAL A 496 8.58 -31.84 9.04
C VAL A 496 9.34 -30.64 9.60
N VAL A 497 10.49 -30.31 9.01
CA VAL A 497 11.27 -29.13 9.43
C VAL A 497 10.46 -27.86 9.20
N ASN A 498 9.85 -27.71 8.02
CA ASN A 498 8.99 -26.57 7.72
C ASN A 498 7.80 -26.48 8.69
N SER A 499 7.12 -27.60 8.94
CA SER A 499 5.99 -27.66 9.87
C SER A 499 6.38 -27.28 11.30
N PHE A 500 7.58 -27.65 11.76
CA PHE A 500 8.09 -27.21 13.05
C PHE A 500 8.38 -25.71 13.07
N VAL A 501 8.97 -25.15 12.01
CA VAL A 501 9.19 -23.70 11.86
C VAL A 501 7.86 -22.94 11.86
N ASP A 502 6.81 -23.49 11.23
CA ASP A 502 5.48 -22.90 11.21
C ASP A 502 4.86 -22.87 12.61
N ILE A 503 5.00 -23.94 13.41
CA ILE A 503 4.57 -23.93 14.83
C ILE A 503 5.33 -22.86 15.62
N VAL A 504 6.66 -22.83 15.49
CA VAL A 504 7.50 -21.88 16.23
C VAL A 504 7.16 -20.44 15.83
N SER A 505 6.75 -20.19 14.59
CA SER A 505 6.40 -18.85 14.10
C SER A 505 5.24 -18.20 14.86
N TYR A 506 4.36 -18.97 15.52
CA TYR A 506 3.30 -18.42 16.39
C TYR A 506 3.83 -17.72 17.64
N ILE A 507 5.08 -17.96 18.05
CA ILE A 507 5.73 -17.20 19.13
C ILE A 507 5.77 -15.70 18.84
N ARG A 508 5.69 -15.32 17.56
CA ARG A 508 5.66 -13.93 17.13
C ARG A 508 4.46 -13.16 17.68
N LEU A 509 3.32 -13.82 17.84
CA LEU A 509 2.12 -13.21 18.46
C LEU A 509 2.45 -12.71 19.87
N PHE A 510 3.11 -13.56 20.66
CA PHE A 510 3.60 -13.20 21.99
C PHE A 510 4.68 -12.12 21.95
N ALA A 511 5.72 -12.29 21.12
CA ALA A 511 6.87 -11.39 21.11
C ALA A 511 6.47 -9.95 20.76
N VAL A 512 5.59 -9.77 19.77
CA VAL A 512 5.14 -8.46 19.33
C VAL A 512 4.16 -7.83 20.33
N GLY A 513 3.23 -8.62 20.89
CA GLY A 513 2.35 -8.14 21.96
C GLY A 513 3.14 -7.69 23.20
N LEU A 514 4.13 -8.49 23.63
CA LEU A 514 5.01 -8.13 24.74
C LEU A 514 5.82 -6.86 24.45
N ALA A 515 6.33 -6.71 23.22
CA ALA A 515 7.06 -5.51 22.81
C ALA A 515 6.17 -4.25 22.88
N SER A 516 4.92 -4.33 22.43
CA SER A 516 3.95 -3.24 22.54
C SER A 516 3.75 -2.80 24.00
N VAL A 517 3.56 -3.76 24.91
CA VAL A 517 3.43 -3.50 26.35
C VAL A 517 4.71 -2.92 26.94
N ALA A 518 5.89 -3.45 26.58
CA ALA A 518 7.18 -2.98 27.08
C ALA A 518 7.52 -1.55 26.62
N VAL A 519 7.17 -1.19 25.39
CA VAL A 519 7.29 0.17 24.86
C VAL A 519 6.39 1.11 25.66
N ALA A 520 5.12 0.75 25.86
CA ALA A 520 4.19 1.55 26.64
C ALA A 520 4.69 1.78 28.07
N ASP A 521 5.10 0.72 28.77
CA ASP A 521 5.63 0.78 30.14
C ASP A 521 6.90 1.64 30.21
N SER A 522 7.77 1.56 29.22
CA SER A 522 9.00 2.37 29.17
C SER A 522 8.70 3.86 29.00
N PHE A 523 7.76 4.23 28.13
CA PHE A 523 7.32 5.64 27.99
C PHE A 523 6.58 6.13 29.24
N ASN A 524 5.77 5.29 29.88
CA ASN A 524 5.12 5.62 31.14
C ASN A 524 6.16 5.90 32.23
N LYS A 525 7.19 5.07 32.36
CA LYS A 525 8.29 5.27 33.32
C LYS A 525 9.06 6.54 33.04
N MET A 526 9.46 6.79 31.79
CA MET A 526 10.14 8.04 31.41
C MET A 526 9.29 9.28 31.75
N ALA A 527 7.98 9.24 31.52
CA ALA A 527 7.08 10.34 31.86
C ALA A 527 6.95 10.54 33.38
N LEU A 528 6.89 9.44 34.15
CA LEU A 528 6.86 9.48 35.61
C LEU A 528 8.18 10.01 36.20
N ASP A 529 9.32 9.64 35.61
CA ASP A 529 10.65 10.08 36.05
C ASP A 529 10.88 11.57 35.82
N VAL A 530 10.36 12.13 34.72
CA VAL A 530 10.32 13.59 34.49
C VAL A 530 9.43 14.28 35.54
N GLY A 531 8.33 13.63 35.92
CA GLY A 531 7.41 14.07 36.96
C GLY A 531 6.47 15.20 36.52
N PHE A 532 5.54 15.54 37.41
CA PHE A 532 4.51 16.56 37.18
C PHE A 532 4.67 17.80 38.09
N SER A 533 5.89 18.04 38.56
CA SER A 533 6.19 19.07 39.58
C SER A 533 6.21 20.50 39.05
N SER A 534 6.35 20.69 37.74
CA SER A 534 6.32 22.00 37.08
C SER A 534 5.53 21.94 35.78
N LEU A 535 5.02 23.08 35.32
CA LEU A 535 4.25 23.17 34.06
C LEU A 535 5.08 22.66 32.86
N THR A 536 6.38 22.97 32.84
CA THR A 536 7.30 22.50 31.80
C THR A 536 7.55 20.99 31.87
N ALA A 537 7.77 20.44 33.07
CA ALA A 537 7.91 19.00 33.26
C ALA A 537 6.63 18.23 32.87
N GLY A 538 5.46 18.76 33.25
CA GLY A 538 4.17 18.18 32.88
C GLY A 538 3.91 18.20 31.37
N LEU A 539 4.32 19.26 30.65
CA LEU A 539 4.24 19.31 29.18
C LEU A 539 5.16 18.28 28.53
N ILE A 540 6.38 18.11 29.03
CA ILE A 540 7.33 17.10 28.52
C ILE A 540 6.80 15.69 28.78
N ALA A 541 6.32 15.41 30.00
CA ALA A 541 5.73 14.12 30.35
C ALA A 541 4.50 13.78 29.50
N SER A 542 3.62 14.77 29.26
CA SER A 542 2.46 14.61 28.37
C SER A 542 2.88 14.31 26.93
N LEU A 543 3.90 14.98 26.41
CA LEU A 543 4.45 14.70 25.08
C LEU A 543 5.01 13.28 24.99
N LEU A 544 5.74 12.81 26.01
CA LEU A 544 6.29 11.44 26.06
C LEU A 544 5.18 10.39 26.02
N ILE A 545 4.13 10.57 26.83
CA ILE A 545 2.95 9.69 26.86
C ILE A 545 2.25 9.69 25.51
N PHE A 546 2.04 10.86 24.92
CA PHE A 546 1.40 11.01 23.61
C PHE A 546 2.19 10.29 22.51
N VAL A 547 3.52 10.45 22.49
CA VAL A 547 4.39 9.80 21.51
C VAL A 547 4.41 8.29 21.72
N GLY A 548 4.57 7.82 22.97
CA GLY A 548 4.65 6.39 23.28
C GLY A 548 3.37 5.63 22.93
N HIS A 549 2.21 6.15 23.36
CA HIS A 549 0.93 5.52 23.02
C HIS A 549 0.55 5.73 21.56
N GLY A 550 0.85 6.90 20.99
CA GLY A 550 0.67 7.16 19.56
C GLY A 550 1.42 6.17 18.69
N LEU A 551 2.67 5.84 19.05
CA LEU A 551 3.47 4.82 18.38
C LEU A 551 2.79 3.44 18.43
N ASN A 552 2.32 3.00 19.60
CA ASN A 552 1.63 1.71 19.73
C ASN A 552 0.30 1.65 18.97
N ILE A 553 -0.43 2.76 18.89
CA ILE A 553 -1.67 2.86 18.11
C ILE A 553 -1.39 2.74 16.60
N VAL A 554 -0.24 3.22 16.11
CA VAL A 554 0.13 3.12 14.69
C VAL A 554 0.78 1.78 14.36
N VAL A 555 1.67 1.28 15.22
CA VAL A 555 2.40 0.03 15.00
C VAL A 555 1.49 -1.18 15.15
N GLY A 556 0.47 -1.12 16.01
CA GLY A 556 -0.46 -2.22 16.28
C GLY A 556 -1.12 -2.80 15.02
N PRO A 557 -1.85 -2.02 14.21
CA PRO A 557 -2.50 -2.54 13.00
C PRO A 557 -1.50 -3.01 11.95
N ILE A 558 -0.35 -2.34 11.83
CA ILE A 558 0.74 -2.77 10.93
C ILE A 558 1.27 -4.14 11.36
N ALA A 559 1.50 -4.36 12.66
CA ALA A 559 1.91 -5.65 13.19
C ALA A 559 0.89 -6.75 12.88
N VAL A 560 -0.42 -6.46 12.96
CA VAL A 560 -1.45 -7.44 12.59
C VAL A 560 -1.43 -7.75 11.10
N LEU A 561 -1.30 -6.72 10.25
CA LEU A 561 -1.21 -6.90 8.80
C LEU A 561 0.05 -7.66 8.36
N VAL A 562 1.18 -7.48 9.05
CA VAL A 562 2.43 -8.16 8.69
C VAL A 562 2.53 -9.55 9.33
N HIS A 563 2.05 -9.72 10.56
CA HIS A 563 2.25 -10.94 11.33
C HIS A 563 0.98 -11.80 11.40
N GLY A 564 -0.17 -11.22 11.73
CA GLY A 564 -1.44 -11.96 11.83
C GLY A 564 -1.93 -12.48 10.48
N VAL A 565 -1.92 -11.63 9.46
CA VAL A 565 -2.25 -12.04 8.07
C VAL A 565 -1.28 -13.09 7.56
N ARG A 566 0.02 -12.91 7.83
CA ARG A 566 1.04 -13.90 7.44
C ARG A 566 0.68 -15.29 7.99
N LEU A 567 0.43 -15.41 9.29
CA LEU A 567 0.04 -16.68 9.93
C LEU A 567 -1.18 -17.34 9.28
N ASN A 568 -2.16 -16.56 8.83
CA ASN A 568 -3.31 -17.10 8.10
C ASN A 568 -3.00 -17.48 6.64
N MET A 569 -2.15 -16.70 5.97
CA MET A 569 -1.89 -16.87 4.54
C MET A 569 -0.83 -17.91 4.23
N LEU A 570 0.32 -17.79 4.88
CA LEU A 570 1.48 -18.64 4.62
C LEU A 570 1.38 -19.88 5.50
N GLU A 571 1.39 -19.73 6.81
CA GLU A 571 1.43 -20.87 7.73
C GLU A 571 0.14 -21.72 7.60
N PHE A 572 -1.05 -21.15 7.77
CA PHE A 572 -2.29 -21.91 7.59
C PHE A 572 -2.60 -22.26 6.12
N GLY A 573 -2.42 -21.33 5.19
CA GLY A 573 -2.68 -21.58 3.77
C GLY A 573 -1.83 -22.71 3.17
N ASN A 574 -0.54 -22.79 3.52
CA ASN A 574 0.33 -23.89 3.07
C ASN A 574 -0.14 -25.24 3.63
N HIS A 575 -0.51 -25.30 4.92
CA HIS A 575 -1.02 -26.52 5.54
C HIS A 575 -2.39 -26.94 4.98
N ALA A 576 -3.23 -25.96 4.62
CA ALA A 576 -4.52 -26.15 3.96
C ALA A 576 -4.44 -26.39 2.44
N ASP A 577 -3.25 -26.34 1.83
CA ASP A 577 -2.99 -26.58 0.39
C ASP A 577 -3.65 -25.54 -0.54
N ILE A 578 -3.57 -24.28 -0.12
CA ILE A 578 -4.15 -23.12 -0.81
C ILE A 578 -3.04 -22.44 -1.61
N LYS A 579 -3.20 -22.37 -2.93
CA LYS A 579 -2.21 -21.77 -3.83
C LYS A 579 -2.43 -20.27 -4.01
N TRP A 580 -3.57 -19.75 -3.58
CA TRP A 580 -3.92 -18.32 -3.67
C TRP A 580 -3.90 -17.76 -5.10
N GLY A 581 -4.05 -18.64 -6.10
CA GLY A 581 -4.00 -18.29 -7.51
C GLY A 581 -5.36 -17.90 -8.10
N GLY A 582 -6.38 -17.71 -7.26
CA GLY A 582 -7.72 -17.35 -7.72
C GLY A 582 -7.81 -15.89 -8.16
N PHE A 583 -8.60 -15.63 -9.19
CA PHE A 583 -8.99 -14.28 -9.59
C PHE A 583 -10.49 -14.07 -9.36
N VAL A 584 -10.86 -12.84 -9.01
CA VAL A 584 -12.23 -12.52 -8.61
C VAL A 584 -13.17 -12.55 -9.80
N TYR A 585 -14.35 -13.12 -9.61
CA TYR A 585 -15.47 -12.97 -10.53
C TYR A 585 -15.88 -11.50 -10.66
N LYS A 586 -15.58 -10.92 -11.82
CA LYS A 586 -16.01 -9.58 -12.23
C LYS A 586 -17.01 -9.72 -13.39
N PRO A 587 -18.32 -9.63 -13.14
CA PRO A 587 -19.28 -9.67 -14.24
C PRO A 587 -19.11 -8.44 -15.13
N PHE A 588 -19.17 -8.65 -16.44
CA PHE A 588 -19.21 -7.58 -17.43
C PHE A 588 -20.53 -6.81 -17.30
N LYS A 589 -20.47 -5.57 -16.79
CA LYS A 589 -21.64 -4.76 -16.44
C LYS A 589 -21.50 -3.29 -16.84
N GLU A 590 -22.58 -2.72 -17.36
CA GLU A 590 -22.76 -1.27 -17.64
C GLU A 590 -22.92 -0.42 -16.37
#